data_AF-A0A968VTM6-F1
#
_entry.id   AF-A0A968VTM6-F1
#
_cell.length_a   1.000
_cell.length_b   1.000
_cell.length_c   1.000
_cell.angle_alpha   90.00
_cell.angle_beta   90.00
_cell.angle_gamma   90.00
#
_symmetry.space_group_name_H-M   'P 1'
#
loop_
_entity.id
_entity.type
_entity.pdbx_description
1 polymer ?
#
loop_
_entity_poly.entity_id
_entity_poly.type
_entity_poly.pdbx_seq_one_letter_code
_entity_poly.pdbx_strand_id
1 'polypeptide(L)'
;MKVRFEHEHWISMDCHGVNIGLHPEDKPIPSVPRDSHGAHAGATLTLKSNDVPQDRKKIEAFGCKILGEADQPWGHMLVFEDPDGNVLKLMNPKGQG
;
A
#
# COMPACT_ATOMS: atom_id res chain seq x y z
N MET A 1 2.23 13.50 3.18
CA MET A 1 0.77 13.31 3.07
C MET A 1 0.07 14.27 4.00
N LYS A 2 -1.10 14.80 3.61
CA LYS A 2 -1.90 15.73 4.41
C LYS A 2 -3.37 15.34 4.32
N VAL A 3 -4.07 15.21 5.45
CA VAL A 3 -5.53 14.99 5.45
C VAL A 3 -6.21 16.16 4.75
N ARG A 4 -7.05 15.86 3.74
CA ARG A 4 -7.87 16.81 3.00
C ARG A 4 -9.28 16.89 3.59
N PHE A 5 -9.83 15.75 4.00
CA PHE A 5 -11.19 15.65 4.55
C PHE A 5 -11.30 14.40 5.41
N GLU A 6 -12.08 14.49 6.48
CA GLU A 6 -12.33 13.42 7.44
C GLU A 6 -13.81 13.44 7.82
N HIS A 7 -14.45 12.27 7.71
CA HIS A 7 -15.84 11.98 8.06
C HIS A 7 -15.91 10.52 8.52
N GLU A 8 -16.96 10.17 9.27
CA GLU A 8 -17.13 8.82 9.82
C GLU A 8 -17.15 7.71 8.75
N HIS A 9 -17.50 8.05 7.51
CA HIS A 9 -17.59 7.15 6.36
C HIS A 9 -16.55 7.41 5.27
N TRP A 10 -15.69 8.42 5.41
CA TRP A 10 -14.76 8.79 4.35
C TRP A 10 -13.59 9.64 4.88
N ILE A 11 -12.38 9.23 4.54
CA ILE A 11 -11.16 9.98 4.78
C ILE A 11 -10.46 10.18 3.43
N SER A 12 -9.96 11.38 3.16
CA SER A 12 -9.12 11.61 1.99
C SER A 12 -7.85 12.38 2.34
N MET A 13 -6.78 12.08 1.63
CA MET A 13 -5.45 12.64 1.86
C MET A 13 -4.85 13.15 0.55
N ASP A 14 -4.21 14.31 0.62
CA ASP A 14 -3.26 14.74 -0.40
C ASP A 14 -1.94 13.97 -0.24
N CYS A 15 -1.51 13.36 -1.33
CA CYS A 15 -0.18 12.80 -1.51
C CYS A 15 0.46 13.46 -2.73
N HIS A 16 1.04 14.64 -2.55
CA HIS A 16 1.76 15.37 -3.61
C HIS A 16 0.89 15.64 -4.85
N GLY A 17 -0.36 16.05 -4.64
CA GLY A 17 -1.33 16.29 -5.71
C GLY A 17 -2.16 15.08 -6.13
N VAL A 18 -1.83 13.87 -5.65
CA VAL A 18 -2.69 12.68 -5.77
C VAL A 18 -3.64 12.63 -4.59
N ASN A 19 -4.93 12.45 -4.85
CA ASN A 19 -5.92 12.24 -3.79
C ASN A 19 -6.04 10.73 -3.48
N ILE A 20 -5.75 10.36 -2.23
CA ILE A 20 -5.92 9.01 -1.70
C ILE A 20 -7.18 9.03 -0.83
N GLY A 21 -8.22 8.30 -1.25
CA GLY A 21 -9.44 8.09 -0.46
C GLY A 21 -9.41 6.75 0.27
N LEU A 22 -9.87 6.76 1.52
CA LEU A 22 -10.13 5.58 2.35
C LEU A 22 -11.58 5.69 2.82
N HIS A 23 -12.33 4.60 2.76
CA HIS A 23 -13.64 4.51 3.38
C HIS A 23 -13.67 3.30 4.31
N PRO A 24 -14.32 3.40 5.48
CA PRO A 24 -14.61 2.21 6.27
C PRO A 24 -15.50 1.27 5.45
N GLU A 25 -15.34 -0.02 5.70
CA GLU A 25 -16.23 -1.01 5.10
C GLU A 25 -17.45 -1.25 5.98
N ASP A 26 -18.60 -0.75 5.52
CA ASP A 26 -19.91 -1.10 6.07
C ASP A 26 -20.50 -2.34 5.36
N LYS A 27 -19.86 -2.81 4.27
CA LYS A 27 -20.32 -3.89 3.39
C LYS A 27 -19.14 -4.75 2.91
N PRO A 28 -19.38 -5.88 2.21
CA PRO A 28 -18.29 -6.61 1.57
C PRO A 28 -17.72 -5.80 0.39
N ILE A 29 -16.38 -5.73 0.32
CA ILE A 29 -15.67 -5.09 -0.79
C ILE A 29 -16.09 -5.76 -2.11
N PRO A 30 -16.46 -5.00 -3.15
CA PRO A 30 -16.75 -5.56 -4.46
C PRO A 30 -15.57 -6.41 -4.95
N SER A 31 -15.85 -7.64 -5.37
CA SER A 31 -14.84 -8.49 -5.98
C SER A 31 -14.36 -7.85 -7.29
N VAL A 32 -13.07 -7.51 -7.35
CA VAL A 32 -12.40 -7.09 -8.57
C VAL A 32 -11.57 -8.26 -9.13
N PRO A 33 -11.57 -8.49 -10.46
CA PRO A 33 -10.70 -9.50 -11.06
C PRO A 33 -9.24 -9.30 -10.62
N ARG A 34 -8.54 -10.40 -10.36
CA ARG A 34 -7.15 -10.38 -9.89
C ARG A 34 -6.40 -11.62 -10.37
N ASP A 35 -5.08 -11.49 -10.53
CA ASP A 35 -4.17 -12.60 -10.82
C ASP A 35 -2.94 -12.57 -9.88
N SER A 36 -1.88 -13.31 -10.22
CA SER A 36 -0.64 -13.35 -9.43
C SER A 36 0.06 -11.99 -9.27
N HIS A 37 -0.36 -10.95 -10.01
CA HIS A 37 0.16 -9.58 -9.96
C HIS A 37 -0.80 -8.61 -9.24
N GLY A 38 -1.92 -9.09 -8.69
CA GLY A 38 -2.88 -8.29 -7.92
C GLY A 38 -4.16 -7.95 -8.66
N ALA A 39 -4.91 -6.96 -8.16
CA ALA A 39 -6.16 -6.51 -8.74
C ALA A 39 -5.97 -5.92 -10.15
N HIS A 40 -6.87 -6.26 -11.07
CA HIS A 40 -7.01 -5.66 -12.41
C HIS A 40 -7.63 -4.25 -12.33
N ALA A 41 -7.24 -3.48 -11.31
CA ALA A 41 -7.77 -2.17 -10.98
C ALA A 41 -6.59 -1.19 -10.79
N GLY A 42 -5.88 -0.93 -11.89
CA GLY A 42 -5.32 0.37 -12.30
C GLY A 42 -4.30 1.15 -11.46
N ALA A 43 -4.19 1.01 -10.14
CA ALA A 43 -3.28 1.83 -9.34
C ALA A 43 -2.68 1.06 -8.17
N THR A 44 -1.37 1.18 -7.98
CA THR A 44 -0.68 0.68 -6.78
C THR A 44 -0.04 1.85 -6.05
N LEU A 45 -0.39 2.05 -4.79
CA LEU A 45 0.27 3.01 -3.93
C LEU A 45 1.63 2.45 -3.49
N THR A 46 2.70 3.15 -3.83
CA THR A 46 4.07 2.82 -3.39
C THR A 46 4.51 3.83 -2.34
N LEU A 47 4.76 3.34 -1.14
CA LEU A 47 5.19 4.13 0.02
C LEU A 47 6.71 4.03 0.17
N LYS A 48 7.38 5.16 0.41
CA LYS A 48 8.82 5.16 0.68
C LYS A 48 9.09 4.56 2.07
N SER A 49 10.05 3.65 2.16
CA SER A 49 10.57 3.12 3.42
C SER A 49 12.07 3.40 3.50
N ASN A 50 12.56 3.60 4.72
CA ASN A 50 14.00 3.70 5.01
C ASN A 50 14.60 2.36 5.49
N ASP A 51 13.75 1.42 5.92
CA ASP A 51 14.13 0.10 6.44
C ASP A 51 12.99 -0.90 6.15
N VAL A 52 13.03 -1.48 4.95
CA VAL A 52 12.02 -2.45 4.50
C VAL A 52 11.98 -3.70 5.40
N PRO A 53 13.10 -4.29 5.85
CA PRO A 53 13.07 -5.40 6.81
C PRO A 53 12.36 -5.08 8.12
N GLN A 54 12.57 -3.91 8.71
CA GLN A 54 11.88 -3.51 9.93
C GLN A 54 10.40 -3.27 9.68
N ASP A 55 10.05 -2.57 8.59
CA ASP A 55 8.66 -2.28 8.27
C ASP A 55 7.88 -3.54 7.89
N ARG A 56 8.51 -4.53 7.25
CA ARG A 56 7.93 -5.86 7.00
C ARG A 56 7.41 -6.49 8.29
N LYS A 57 8.22 -6.48 9.36
CA LYS A 57 7.80 -7.06 10.67
C LYS A 57 6.56 -6.37 11.22
N LYS A 58 6.45 -5.05 11.06
CA LYS A 58 5.27 -4.29 11.50
C LYS A 58 4.06 -4.68 10.64
N ILE A 59 4.22 -4.71 9.33
CA ILE A 59 3.18 -5.08 8.36
C ILE A 59 2.61 -6.46 8.68
N GLU A 60 3.47 -7.46 8.88
CA GLU A 60 3.05 -8.82 9.26
C GLU A 60 2.35 -8.83 10.62
N ALA A 61 2.82 -8.04 11.61
CA ALA A 61 2.18 -7.93 12.92
C ALA A 61 0.78 -7.28 12.88
N PHE A 62 0.48 -6.46 11.84
CA PHE A 62 -0.84 -5.88 11.61
C PHE A 62 -1.78 -6.79 10.79
N GLY A 63 -1.36 -8.03 10.49
CA GLY A 63 -2.19 -9.01 9.77
C GLY A 63 -2.15 -8.90 8.25
N CYS A 64 -1.28 -8.05 7.70
CA CYS A 64 -1.08 -7.96 6.26
C CYS A 64 -0.35 -9.21 5.72
N LYS A 65 -0.63 -9.55 4.47
CA LYS A 65 -0.02 -10.68 3.76
C LYS A 65 1.07 -10.21 2.81
N ILE A 66 2.29 -10.74 2.96
CA ILE A 66 3.37 -10.46 1.99
C ILE A 66 3.11 -11.22 0.68
N LEU A 67 3.13 -10.49 -0.43
CA LEU A 67 2.93 -11.03 -1.78
C LEU A 67 4.24 -11.24 -2.53
N GLY A 68 5.25 -10.41 -2.26
CA GLY A 68 6.56 -10.52 -2.89
C GLY A 68 7.58 -9.54 -2.31
N GLU A 69 8.86 -9.86 -2.47
CA GLU A 69 9.96 -9.02 -2.02
C GLU A 69 11.12 -9.12 -3.01
N ALA A 70 11.77 -8.00 -3.30
CA ALA A 70 12.92 -7.94 -4.17
C ALA A 70 13.93 -6.92 -3.63
N ASP A 71 15.13 -7.39 -3.28
CA ASP A 71 16.30 -6.54 -3.04
C ASP A 71 17.20 -6.55 -4.28
N GLN A 72 17.30 -5.40 -4.93
CA GLN A 72 17.91 -5.25 -6.24
C GLN A 72 18.89 -4.06 -6.24
N PRO A 73 19.73 -3.91 -7.29
CA PRO A 73 20.64 -2.76 -7.40
C PRO A 73 19.94 -1.40 -7.39
N TRP A 74 18.69 -1.34 -7.88
CA TRP A 74 17.87 -0.13 -7.90
C TRP A 74 17.13 0.16 -6.58
N GLY A 75 17.13 -0.78 -5.63
CA GLY A 75 16.48 -0.60 -4.33
C GLY A 75 15.81 -1.87 -3.81
N HIS A 76 15.20 -1.73 -2.65
CA HIS A 76 14.52 -2.81 -1.93
C HIS A 76 13.01 -2.55 -1.96
N MET A 77 12.25 -3.47 -2.57
CA MET A 77 10.81 -3.39 -2.72
C MET A 77 10.12 -4.54 -2.01
N LEU A 78 9.00 -4.24 -1.34
CA LEU A 78 8.09 -5.21 -0.73
C LEU A 78 6.68 -4.97 -1.26
N VAL A 79 6.00 -6.01 -1.71
CA VAL A 79 4.60 -5.98 -2.14
C VAL A 79 3.77 -6.74 -1.09
N PHE A 80 2.69 -6.14 -0.61
CA PHE A 80 1.84 -6.73 0.41
C PHE A 80 0.35 -6.42 0.17
N GLU A 81 -0.51 -7.24 0.77
CA GLU A 81 -1.96 -7.08 0.81
C GLU A 81 -2.35 -6.74 2.26
N ASP A 82 -3.15 -5.70 2.46
CA ASP A 82 -3.73 -5.40 3.78
C ASP A 82 -4.94 -6.31 4.11
N PRO A 83 -5.50 -6.27 5.33
CA PRO A 83 -6.65 -7.11 5.69
C PRO A 83 -7.90 -6.89 4.82
N ASP A 84 -7.98 -5.74 4.16
CA ASP A 84 -9.07 -5.36 3.25
C ASP A 84 -8.75 -5.75 1.79
N GLY A 85 -7.64 -6.43 1.52
CA GLY A 85 -7.33 -6.89 0.17
C GLY A 85 -6.72 -5.82 -0.75
N ASN A 86 -6.31 -4.67 -0.23
CA ASN A 86 -5.61 -3.63 -0.98
C ASN A 86 -4.15 -4.04 -1.21
N VAL A 87 -3.70 -3.97 -2.46
CA VAL A 87 -2.31 -4.24 -2.81
C VAL A 87 -1.49 -2.96 -2.72
N LEU A 88 -0.48 -2.97 -1.84
CA LEU A 88 0.40 -1.85 -1.54
C LEU A 88 1.86 -2.24 -1.74
N LYS A 89 2.74 -1.24 -1.93
CA LYS A 89 4.18 -1.44 -2.05
C LYS A 89 4.94 -0.60 -1.02
N LEU A 90 5.96 -1.16 -0.40
CA LEU A 90 7.05 -0.39 0.19
C LEU A 90 8.24 -0.37 -0.75
N MET A 91 8.96 0.75 -0.78
CA MET A 91 10.14 0.92 -1.60
C MET A 91 11.20 1.74 -0.86
N ASN A 92 12.40 1.18 -0.72
CA ASN A 92 13.61 1.89 -0.35
C ASN A 92 14.53 1.99 -1.59
N PRO A 93 14.46 3.09 -2.38
CA PRO A 93 15.26 3.24 -3.58
C PRO A 93 16.74 3.46 -3.25
N LYS A 94 17.65 2.81 -4.00
CA LYS A 94 19.10 3.09 -3.92
C LYS A 94 19.45 4.14 -4.98
N GLY A 95 20.10 5.23 -4.58
CA GLY A 95 20.59 6.26 -5.52
C GLY A 95 19.76 7.54 -5.62
N GLN A 96 18.75 7.74 -4.76
CA GLN A 96 18.13 9.05 -4.57
C GLN A 96 18.42 9.52 -3.14
N GLY A 97 19.55 10.22 -3.00
CA GLY A 97 19.88 11.04 -1.83
C GLY A 97 19.09 12.34 -1.82
#